data_AF-C6W6A5-F1
#
_entry.id   AF-C6W6A5-F1
#
_cell.length_a   1.000
_cell.length_b   1.000
_cell.length_c   1.000
_cell.angle_alpha   90.00
_cell.angle_beta   90.00
_cell.angle_gamma   90.00
#
_symmetry.space_group_name_H-M   'P 1'
#
loop_
_entity.id
_entity.type
_entity.pdbx_description
1 polymer ?
#
loop_
_entity_poly.entity_id
_entity_poly.type
_entity_poly.pdbx_seq_one_letter_code
_entity_poly.pdbx_strand_id
1 'polypeptide(L)' 'MRVISFFFLMLSLSAFAQTPQGFSFQGVARDENGKVVASQSVGLRFTIHKTSANGPIQY' A
#
# COMPACT_ATOMS: atom_id res chain seq x y z
N MET A 1 29.69 -25.64 9.60
CA MET A 1 28.83 -25.14 8.49
C MET A 1 27.39 -25.67 8.56
N ARG A 2 27.15 -26.95 8.88
CA ARG A 2 25.79 -27.54 8.96
C ARG A 2 24.81 -26.86 9.93
N VAL A 3 25.25 -26.50 11.15
CA VAL A 3 24.38 -25.89 12.18
C VAL A 3 23.93 -24.47 11.81
N ILE A 4 24.83 -23.69 11.20
CA ILE A 4 24.54 -22.31 10.75
C ILE A 4 23.46 -22.33 9.66
N SER A 5 23.53 -23.26 8.72
CA SER A 5 22.50 -23.40 7.68
C SER A 5 21.12 -23.74 8.26
N PHE A 6 21.07 -24.55 9.32
CA PHE A 6 19.83 -24.91 9.99
C PHE A 6 19.19 -23.72 10.72
N PHE A 7 20.02 -22.86 11.32
CA PHE A 7 19.58 -21.64 11.97
C PHE A 7 18.96 -20.64 10.97
N PHE A 8 19.59 -20.43 9.82
CA PHE A 8 19.03 -19.57 8.77
C PHE A 8 17.72 -20.11 8.18
N LEU A 9 17.56 -21.44 8.10
CA LEU A 9 16.31 -22.05 7.66
C LEU A 9 15.17 -21.76 8.64
N MET A 10 15.41 -21.89 9.95
CA MET A 10 14.41 -21.56 10.98
C MET A 10 14.03 -20.07 10.98
N LEU A 11 14.98 -19.18 10.72
CA LEU A 11 14.73 -17.74 10.64
C LEU A 11 13.86 -17.36 9.43
N SER A 12 13.94 -18.10 8.33
CA SER A 12 13.12 -17.82 7.14
C SER A 12 11.62 -18.10 7.36
N LEU A 13 11.27 -19.02 8.27
CA LEU A 13 9.89 -19.38 8.60
C LEU A 13 9.17 -18.30 9.44
N SER A 14 9.92 -17.42 10.11
CA SER A 14 9.38 -16.31 10.91
C SER A 14 9.41 -14.96 10.16
N ALA A 15 9.87 -14.96 8.91
CA ALA A 15 9.85 -13.77 8.07
C ALA A 15 8.42 -13.51 7.58
N PHE A 16 7.72 -12.58 8.22
CA PHE A 16 6.52 -11.99 7.65
C PHE A 16 6.88 -11.15 6.44
N ALA A 17 6.18 -11.35 5.33
CA ALA A 17 6.31 -10.46 4.18
C ALA A 17 5.95 -9.03 4.61
N GLN A 18 6.78 -8.05 4.24
CA GLN A 18 6.39 -6.64 4.31
C GLN A 18 5.34 -6.37 3.23
N THR A 19 4.11 -6.81 3.46
CA THR A 19 2.98 -6.28 2.69
C THR A 19 2.88 -4.78 2.97
N PRO A 20 2.62 -3.94 1.96
CA PRO A 20 2.43 -2.52 2.19
C PRO A 20 1.37 -2.35 3.27
N GLN A 21 1.71 -1.65 4.35
CA GLN A 21 0.77 -1.31 5.41
C GLN A 21 -0.45 -0.69 4.73
N GLY A 22 -1.61 -1.35 4.84
CA GLY A 22 -2.83 -0.88 4.19
C GLY A 22 -3.10 0.57 4.55
N PHE A 23 -3.53 1.38 3.59
CA PHE A 23 -3.89 2.77 3.83
C PHE A 23 -5.40 2.94 3.71
N SER A 24 -5.99 3.63 4.69
CA SER A 24 -7.42 3.95 4.66
C SER A 24 -7.65 5.17 3.79
N PHE A 25 -8.63 5.11 2.88
CA PHE A 25 -9.06 6.23 2.06
C PHE A 25 -10.59 6.40 2.17
N GLN A 26 -11.03 7.63 2.43
CA GLN A 26 -12.42 8.04 2.35
C GLN A 26 -12.49 9.38 1.62
N GLY A 27 -13.32 9.46 0.58
CA GLY A 27 -13.53 10.67 -0.22
C GLY A 27 -15.01 10.92 -0.46
N VAL A 28 -15.38 12.20 -0.57
CA VAL A 28 -16.74 12.65 -0.89
C VAL A 28 -16.65 13.63 -2.05
N ALA A 29 -17.25 13.29 -3.20
CA ALA A 29 -17.31 14.19 -4.35
C ALA A 29 -18.30 15.33 -4.08
N ARG A 30 -17.89 16.57 -4.36
CA ARG A 30 -18.72 17.78 -4.20
C ARG A 30 -18.73 18.62 -5.48
N ASP A 31 -19.83 19.31 -5.72
CA ASP A 31 -19.96 20.29 -6.82
C ASP A 31 -19.44 21.68 -6.43
N GLU A 32 -19.54 22.65 -7.34
CA GLU A 32 -19.12 24.04 -7.15
C GLU A 32 -19.84 24.75 -6.00
N ASN A 33 -21.02 24.25 -5.61
CA ASN A 33 -21.82 24.77 -4.50
C ASN A 33 -21.60 23.99 -3.20
N GLY A 34 -20.66 23.03 -3.19
CA GLY A 34 -20.32 22.20 -2.03
C GLY A 34 -21.29 21.06 -1.76
N LYS A 35 -22.26 20.79 -2.66
CA LYS A 35 -23.24 19.70 -2.54
C LYS A 35 -22.63 18.37 -2.95
N VAL A 36 -23.00 17.30 -2.25
CA VAL A 36 -22.53 15.95 -2.56
C VAL A 36 -23.03 15.51 -3.93
N VAL A 37 -22.11 15.08 -4.79
CA VAL A 37 -22.43 14.47 -6.07
C VAL A 37 -22.74 12.99 -5.82
N ALA A 38 -24.03 12.67 -5.74
CA ALA A 38 -24.52 11.31 -5.56
C ALA A 38 -24.63 10.57 -6.90
N SER A 39 -24.51 9.23 -6.86
CA SER A 39 -24.78 8.32 -8.00
C SER A 39 -23.93 8.55 -9.26
N GLN A 40 -22.80 9.24 -9.13
CA GLN A 40 -21.84 9.42 -10.22
C GLN A 40 -20.72 8.38 -10.12
N SER A 41 -20.33 7.80 -11.26
CA SER A 41 -19.16 6.92 -11.31
C SER A 41 -17.88 7.75 -11.13
N VAL A 42 -17.08 7.40 -10.13
CA VAL A 42 -15.78 8.05 -9.84
C VAL A 42 -14.69 7.00 -9.93
N GLY A 43 -13.79 7.14 -10.90
CA GLY A 43 -12.59 6.33 -11.01
C GLY A 43 -11.46 6.93 -10.18
N LEU A 44 -10.82 6.12 -9.33
CA LEU A 44 -9.65 6.51 -8.55
C LEU A 44 -8.46 5.64 -8.93
N ARG A 45 -7.29 6.26 -9.10
CA ARG A 45 -6.01 5.56 -9.28
C ARG A 45 -5.04 6.01 -8.21
N PHE A 46 -4.63 5.08 -7.37
CA PHE A 46 -3.58 5.31 -6.39
C PHE A 46 -2.23 4.83 -6.94
N THR A 47 -1.17 5.54 -6.58
CA THR A 47 0.21 5.16 -6.92
C THR A 47 1.05 5.40 -5.69
N ILE A 48 1.71 4.35 -5.18
CA ILE A 48 2.53 4.43 -3.97
C ILE A 48 3.99 4.59 -4.41
N HIS A 49 4.61 5.70 -4.02
CA HIS A 49 6.03 5.95 -4.25
C HIS A 49 6.81 5.64 -2.97
N LYS A 50 7.93 4.91 -3.10
CA LYS A 50 8.81 4.62 -1.97
C LYS A 50 9.79 5.78 -1.75
N THR A 51 10.15 6.05 -0.50
CA THR A 51 11.18 7.01 -0.02
C THR A 51 10.99 8.50 -0.32
N SER A 52 10.35 8.88 -1.44
CA SER A 52 10.09 10.28 -1.79
C SER A 52 8.92 10.41 -2.76
N ALA A 53 8.38 11.62 -2.91
CA ALA A 53 7.27 11.92 -3.83
C ALA A 53 7.59 11.64 -5.31
N ASN A 54 8.87 11.54 -5.69
CA ASN A 54 9.32 11.20 -7.05
C ASN A 54 10.09 9.87 -7.08
N GLY A 55 10.00 9.06 -6.02
CA GLY A 55 10.66 7.76 -5.94
C GLY A 55 10.06 6.72 -6.88
N PRO A 56 10.68 5.54 -7.01
CA PRO A 56 10.16 4.47 -7.85
C PRO A 56 8.77 4.00 -7.37
N ILE A 57 7.88 3.75 -8.34
CA ILE A 57 6.55 3.18 -8.12
C ILE A 57 6.71 1.73 -7.67
N GLN A 58 6.05 1.38 -6.58
CA GLN A 58 5.92 -0.01 -6.12
C GLN A 58 4.45 -0.43 -6.23
N TYR A 59 4.24 -1.59 -6.86
CA TYR A 59 2.96 -2.28 -6.98
C TYR A 59 2.83 -3.34 -5.90
#